data_AF-Q7N0C1-F1
#
_entry.id   AF-Q7N0C1-F1
#
_cell.length_a   1.000
_cell.length_b   1.000
_cell.length_c   1.000
_cell.angle_alpha   90.00
_cell.angle_beta   90.00
_cell.angle_gamma   90.00
#
_symmetry.space_group_name_H-M   'P 1'
#
loop_
_entity.id
_entity.type
_entity.pdbx_description
1 polymer ?
#
loop_
_entity_poly.entity_id
_entity_poly.type
_entity_poly.pdbx_seq_one_letter_code
_entity_poly.pdbx_strand_id
1 'polypeptide(L)'
;MSVEIELKLIAKPQVIPTIRQQLLLLPHDYFSPQKLTNIYFETSDNQLRGLDMGLRIRGFDDQYEMTVKTAGKVVGGLHQRPEYNVPLAKPELALTLFPPHIWPDNCDVEALQSRLNALFSTDFMREKWVVTYGQSEIEVVLDQGEIIAANRKEPICEFELELKRGIIADVLALAVELAKSNGLRQGNRSKAARGYQLAQGKPKAVWPSTQVEIDMRQSLPSVLTSILAHWQEQEECWLAGLSDGRDGLKQVLTLIQQTIEYSSESEQLDNQLVAINQKLLDMETEAETLCYSSLYLQCKLALTMWLINLCG
;
A
#
# COMPACT_ATOMS: atom_id res chain seq x y z
N MET A 1 17.76 -11.53 -5.48
CA MET A 1 16.32 -11.30 -5.73
C MET A 1 15.60 -11.64 -4.45
N SER A 2 14.95 -10.66 -3.84
CA SER A 2 13.96 -10.90 -2.80
C SER A 2 12.59 -10.52 -3.36
N VAL A 3 11.58 -11.29 -2.98
CA VAL A 3 10.19 -10.84 -3.12
C VAL A 3 9.86 -10.15 -1.82
N GLU A 4 9.65 -8.85 -1.88
CA GLU A 4 9.16 -8.07 -0.74
C GLU A 4 7.65 -8.33 -0.60
N ILE A 5 7.20 -8.65 0.61
CA ILE A 5 5.79 -8.82 0.94
C ILE A 5 5.47 -7.83 2.07
N GLU A 6 4.70 -6.79 1.77
CA GLU A 6 4.39 -5.72 2.75
C GLU A 6 2.89 -5.41 2.79
N LEU A 7 2.34 -5.19 3.98
CA LEU A 7 1.03 -4.56 4.17
C LEU A 7 1.22 -3.09 4.52
N LYS A 8 0.56 -2.19 3.81
CA LYS A 8 0.62 -0.75 4.06
C LYS A 8 -0.64 -0.25 4.76
N LEU A 9 -0.45 0.50 5.85
CA LEU A 9 -1.50 1.15 6.62
C LEU A 9 -1.28 2.67 6.64
N ILE A 10 -2.20 3.45 6.08
CA ILE A 10 -2.18 4.91 6.21
C ILE A 10 -2.65 5.28 7.61
N ALA A 11 -1.94 6.20 8.27
CA ALA A 11 -2.14 6.53 9.66
C ALA A 11 -2.55 7.99 9.86
N LYS A 12 -3.54 8.20 10.72
CA LYS A 12 -3.83 9.48 11.35
C LYS A 12 -2.77 9.75 12.43
N PRO A 13 -2.16 10.95 12.50
CA PRO A 13 -1.10 11.24 13.48
C PRO A 13 -1.48 10.91 14.93
N GLN A 14 -2.76 11.03 15.27
CA GLN A 14 -3.30 10.80 16.62
C GLN A 14 -3.17 9.34 17.09
N VAL A 15 -3.13 8.36 16.17
CA VAL A 15 -3.03 6.93 16.55
C VAL A 15 -1.59 6.48 16.82
N ILE A 16 -0.60 7.23 16.32
CA ILE A 16 0.81 6.83 16.33
C ILE A 16 1.33 6.48 17.73
N PRO A 17 1.09 7.27 18.79
CA PRO A 17 1.57 6.92 20.14
C PRO A 17 1.01 5.58 20.62
N THR A 18 -0.25 5.30 20.33
CA THR A 18 -0.91 4.03 20.70
C THR A 18 -0.29 2.85 19.95
N ILE A 19 -0.07 2.98 18.64
CA ILE A 19 0.56 1.92 17.85
C ILE A 19 2.00 1.67 18.31
N ARG A 20 2.78 2.73 18.58
CA ARG A 20 4.12 2.59 19.17
C ARG A 20 4.08 1.79 20.48
N GLN A 21 3.16 2.12 21.39
CA GLN A 21 3.00 1.38 22.65
C GLN A 21 2.67 -0.09 22.42
N GLN A 22 1.78 -0.40 21.48
CA GLN A 22 1.44 -1.79 21.14
C GLN A 22 2.66 -2.57 20.61
N LEU A 23 3.45 -1.97 19.72
CA LEU A 23 4.67 -2.59 19.18
C LEU A 23 5.72 -2.84 20.27
N LEU A 24 5.87 -1.91 21.22
CA LEU A 24 6.82 -2.05 22.32
C LEU A 24 6.47 -3.17 23.31
N LEU A 25 5.22 -3.66 23.32
CA LEU A 25 4.80 -4.80 24.14
C LEU A 25 5.16 -6.16 23.53
N LEU A 26 5.49 -6.20 22.24
CA LEU A 26 5.91 -7.41 21.54
C LEU A 26 7.42 -7.65 21.74
N PRO A 27 7.92 -8.88 21.59
CA PRO A 27 9.35 -9.11 21.43
C PRO A 27 9.85 -8.40 20.16
N HIS A 28 10.79 -7.48 20.30
CA HIS A 28 11.22 -6.63 19.19
C HIS A 28 12.67 -6.15 19.31
N ASP A 29 13.27 -5.86 18.16
CA ASP A 29 14.44 -4.99 18.03
C ASP A 29 13.99 -3.60 17.56
N TYR A 30 14.34 -2.55 18.31
CA TYR A 30 13.98 -1.18 18.00
C TYR A 30 15.13 -0.40 17.36
N PHE A 31 14.81 0.43 16.37
CA PHE A 31 15.74 1.33 15.70
C PHE A 31 15.16 2.73 15.66
N SER A 32 15.93 3.71 16.16
CA SER A 32 15.54 5.11 16.20
C SER A 32 15.24 5.68 14.81
N PRO A 33 14.39 6.74 14.71
CA PRO A 33 14.08 7.37 13.44
C PRO A 33 15.33 7.79 12.64
N GLN A 34 15.42 7.34 11.40
CA GLN A 34 16.48 7.68 10.44
C GLN A 34 15.90 8.53 9.31
N LYS A 35 16.63 9.55 8.87
CA LYS A 35 16.22 10.36 7.73
C LYS A 35 16.52 9.61 6.42
N LEU A 36 15.49 9.41 5.60
CA LEU A 36 15.61 8.82 4.28
C LEU A 36 15.22 9.84 3.21
N THR A 37 16.15 10.09 2.29
CA THR A 37 15.89 10.89 1.09
C THR A 37 15.86 9.98 -0.13
N ASN A 38 14.90 10.14 -1.03
CA ASN A 38 14.80 9.33 -2.23
C ASN A 38 14.53 10.23 -3.43
N ILE A 39 15.23 9.99 -4.53
CA ILE A 39 14.97 10.61 -5.83
C ILE A 39 14.48 9.50 -6.76
N TYR A 40 13.29 9.69 -7.33
CA TYR A 40 12.71 8.77 -8.31
C TYR A 40 12.98 9.29 -9.72
N PHE A 41 13.36 8.36 -10.60
CA PHE A 41 13.75 8.66 -11.96
C PHE A 41 12.75 8.09 -12.95
N GLU A 42 12.53 8.80 -14.06
CA GLU A 42 11.63 8.39 -15.13
C GLU A 42 12.04 9.03 -16.46
N THR A 43 11.63 8.44 -17.58
CA THR A 43 11.75 9.03 -18.91
C THR A 43 10.59 9.99 -19.22
N SER A 44 10.76 10.92 -20.16
CA SER A 44 9.70 11.89 -20.51
C SER A 44 8.40 11.26 -21.03
N ASP A 45 8.47 10.02 -21.53
CA ASP A 45 7.36 9.21 -22.04
C ASP A 45 6.84 8.16 -21.04
N ASN A 46 7.24 8.23 -19.76
CA ASN A 46 6.81 7.33 -18.69
C ASN A 46 7.12 5.84 -18.94
N GLN A 47 8.31 5.54 -19.47
CA GLN A 47 8.68 4.18 -19.87
C GLN A 47 8.72 3.22 -18.67
N LEU A 48 9.33 3.61 -17.54
CA LEU A 48 9.40 2.75 -16.36
C LEU A 48 8.02 2.51 -15.77
N ARG A 49 7.18 3.55 -15.70
CA ARG A 49 5.80 3.43 -15.23
C ARG A 49 4.98 2.51 -16.12
N GLY A 50 5.16 2.55 -17.43
CA GLY A 50 4.53 1.63 -18.38
C GLY A 50 4.92 0.17 -18.19
N LEU A 51 6.08 -0.08 -17.59
CA LEU A 51 6.56 -1.41 -17.18
C LEU A 51 6.18 -1.77 -15.74
N ASP A 52 5.40 -0.94 -15.06
CA ASP A 52 5.12 -1.01 -13.61
C ASP A 52 6.40 -1.10 -12.74
N MET A 53 7.48 -0.47 -13.22
CA MET A 53 8.75 -0.36 -12.51
C MET A 53 8.88 0.97 -11.78
N GLY A 54 9.52 0.93 -10.62
CA GLY A 54 9.93 2.12 -9.87
C GLY A 54 11.42 2.09 -9.61
N LEU A 55 12.13 3.09 -10.11
CA LEU A 55 13.57 3.28 -9.91
C LEU A 55 13.82 4.47 -9.00
N ARG A 56 14.65 4.27 -7.98
CA ARG A 56 15.10 5.35 -7.10
C ARG A 56 16.57 5.25 -6.76
N ILE A 57 17.14 6.39 -6.40
CA ILE A 57 18.32 6.46 -5.53
C ILE A 57 17.84 6.92 -4.16
N ARG A 58 18.20 6.16 -3.13
CA ARG A 58 18.00 6.48 -1.72
C ARG A 58 19.31 6.97 -1.13
N GLY A 59 19.26 8.04 -0.33
CA GLY A 59 20.36 8.52 0.51
C GLY A 59 19.99 8.43 1.99
N PHE A 60 20.92 7.94 2.82
CA PHE A 60 20.82 7.82 4.27
C PHE A 60 22.22 7.74 4.88
N ASP A 61 22.51 8.42 5.99
CA ASP A 61 23.80 8.40 6.71
C ASP A 61 25.05 8.47 5.80
N ASP A 62 25.04 9.41 4.84
CA ASP A 62 26.09 9.60 3.81
C ASP A 62 26.34 8.38 2.90
N GLN A 63 25.41 7.42 2.87
CA GLN A 63 25.38 6.26 1.99
C GLN A 63 24.30 6.40 0.94
N TYR A 64 24.48 5.70 -0.18
CA TYR A 64 23.53 5.68 -1.29
C TYR A 64 23.20 4.26 -1.71
N GLU A 65 21.95 4.04 -2.11
CA GLU A 65 21.45 2.78 -2.64
C GLU A 65 20.57 3.07 -3.84
N MET A 66 20.77 2.32 -4.93
CA MET A 66 19.85 2.28 -6.06
C MET A 66 18.90 1.11 -5.89
N THR A 67 17.60 1.38 -5.93
CA THR A 67 16.56 0.36 -5.86
C THR A 67 15.75 0.36 -7.13
N VAL A 68 15.49 -0.82 -7.67
CA VAL A 68 14.44 -1.03 -8.67
C VAL A 68 13.44 -2.06 -8.15
N LYS A 69 12.17 -1.66 -8.10
CA LYS A 69 11.03 -2.55 -7.85
C LYS A 69 10.34 -2.82 -9.17
N THR A 70 10.15 -4.08 -9.54
CA THR A 70 9.49 -4.47 -10.80
C THR A 70 8.00 -4.74 -10.60
N ALA A 71 7.30 -5.02 -11.70
CA ALA A 71 5.91 -5.44 -11.67
C ALA A 71 5.71 -6.62 -10.71
N GLY A 72 4.66 -6.54 -9.91
CA GLY A 72 4.28 -7.57 -8.95
C GLY A 72 2.79 -7.52 -8.70
N LYS A 73 2.35 -8.17 -7.62
CA LYS A 73 0.93 -8.29 -7.28
C LYS A 73 0.58 -7.33 -6.15
N VAL A 74 -0.65 -6.81 -6.16
CA VAL A 74 -1.24 -6.10 -5.04
C VAL A 74 -2.57 -6.75 -4.72
N VAL A 75 -2.75 -7.18 -3.47
CA VAL A 75 -3.96 -7.87 -3.02
C VAL A 75 -4.38 -7.29 -1.68
N GLY A 76 -5.46 -6.49 -1.65
CA GLY A 76 -6.00 -5.95 -0.39
C GLY A 76 -4.97 -5.26 0.51
N GLY A 77 -4.16 -4.35 -0.04
CA GLY A 77 -3.10 -3.64 0.68
C GLY A 77 -1.78 -4.42 0.84
N LEU A 78 -1.75 -5.72 0.53
CA LEU A 78 -0.51 -6.51 0.45
C LEU A 78 0.18 -6.28 -0.88
N HIS A 79 1.38 -5.72 -0.86
CA HIS A 79 2.25 -5.60 -2.02
C HIS A 79 3.22 -6.76 -2.05
N GLN A 80 3.30 -7.44 -3.19
CA GLN A 80 4.27 -8.51 -3.44
C GLN A 80 5.06 -8.18 -4.70
N ARG A 81 6.30 -7.72 -4.56
CA ARG A 81 7.08 -7.24 -5.70
C ARG A 81 8.52 -7.74 -5.64
N PRO A 82 9.10 -8.17 -6.77
CA PRO A 82 10.54 -8.33 -6.85
C PRO A 82 11.23 -6.99 -6.64
N GLU A 83 12.26 -7.00 -5.81
CA GLU A 83 13.09 -5.84 -5.52
C GLU A 83 14.57 -6.20 -5.68
N TYR A 84 15.31 -5.25 -6.25
CA TYR A 84 16.76 -5.32 -6.40
C TYR A 84 17.38 -4.03 -5.85
N ASN A 85 18.32 -4.21 -4.92
CA ASN A 85 19.04 -3.15 -4.25
C ASN A 85 20.52 -3.26 -4.57
N VAL A 86 21.13 -2.12 -4.92
CA VAL A 86 22.55 -2.02 -5.26
C VAL A 86 23.15 -0.83 -4.49
N PRO A 87 24.20 -1.04 -3.67
CA PRO A 87 24.89 0.07 -3.02
C PRO A 87 25.60 0.94 -4.05
N LEU A 88 25.58 2.26 -3.84
CA LEU A 88 26.24 3.24 -4.69
C LEU A 88 27.27 4.04 -3.88
N ALA A 89 28.42 4.32 -4.49
CA ALA A 89 29.42 5.21 -3.90
C ALA A 89 29.04 6.70 -3.98
N LYS A 90 28.17 7.06 -4.94
CA LYS A 90 27.70 8.41 -5.23
C LYS A 90 26.24 8.34 -5.70
N PRO A 91 25.44 9.42 -5.60
CA PRO A 91 24.05 9.42 -6.03
C PRO A 91 23.92 9.56 -7.56
N GLU A 92 24.54 8.64 -8.31
CA GLU A 92 24.55 8.60 -9.77
C GLU A 92 23.94 7.27 -10.26
N LEU A 93 23.10 7.33 -11.29
CA LEU A 93 22.46 6.13 -11.85
C LEU A 93 23.50 5.23 -12.54
N ALA A 94 23.40 3.94 -12.28
CA ALA A 94 24.24 2.91 -12.89
C ALA A 94 23.43 1.64 -13.14
N LEU A 95 22.47 1.69 -14.07
CA LEU A 95 21.50 0.63 -14.34
C LEU A 95 22.14 -0.72 -14.69
N THR A 96 23.34 -0.71 -15.28
CA THR A 96 24.12 -1.90 -15.62
C THR A 96 24.58 -2.71 -14.40
N LEU A 97 24.51 -2.14 -13.19
CA LEU A 97 24.76 -2.87 -11.95
C LEU A 97 23.60 -3.80 -11.57
N PHE A 98 22.40 -3.57 -12.11
CA PHE A 98 21.29 -4.50 -11.92
C PHE A 98 21.44 -5.73 -12.81
N PRO A 99 20.92 -6.90 -12.39
CA PRO A 99 20.94 -8.09 -13.22
C PRO A 99 20.22 -7.87 -14.57
N PRO A 100 20.77 -8.26 -15.72
CA PRO A 100 20.17 -7.97 -17.03
C PRO A 100 18.74 -8.49 -17.21
N HIS A 101 18.40 -9.61 -16.55
CA HIS A 101 17.09 -10.27 -16.68
C HIS A 101 15.93 -9.51 -16.04
N ILE A 102 16.18 -8.40 -15.32
CA ILE A 102 15.10 -7.59 -14.74
C ILE A 102 14.44 -6.67 -15.77
N TRP A 103 15.12 -6.44 -16.89
CA TRP A 103 14.67 -5.57 -17.96
C TRP A 103 13.89 -6.38 -19.01
N PRO A 104 12.94 -5.77 -19.73
CA PRO A 104 12.29 -6.43 -20.86
C PRO A 104 13.29 -6.91 -21.90
N ASP A 105 12.94 -7.96 -22.64
CA ASP A 105 13.75 -8.47 -23.75
C ASP A 105 14.09 -7.33 -24.73
N ASN A 106 15.37 -7.24 -25.12
CA ASN A 106 15.92 -6.20 -26.00
C ASN A 106 15.87 -4.76 -25.45
N CYS A 107 15.72 -4.58 -24.13
CA CYS A 107 15.89 -3.27 -23.52
C CYS A 107 17.34 -2.80 -23.64
N ASP A 108 17.57 -1.70 -24.38
CA ASP A 108 18.85 -0.99 -24.36
C ASP A 108 18.94 -0.17 -23.06
N VAL A 109 19.61 -0.77 -22.06
CA VAL A 109 19.73 -0.21 -20.70
C VAL A 109 20.53 1.08 -20.69
N GLU A 110 21.53 1.23 -21.56
CA GLU A 110 22.33 2.46 -21.65
C GLU A 110 21.52 3.59 -22.27
N ALA A 111 20.79 3.31 -23.36
CA ALA A 111 19.88 4.27 -23.96
C ALA A 111 18.76 4.66 -22.98
N LEU A 112 18.19 3.70 -22.24
CA LEU A 112 17.22 3.98 -21.17
C LEU A 112 17.82 4.92 -20.13
N GLN A 113 19.01 4.62 -19.60
CA GLN A 113 19.66 5.45 -18.58
C GLN A 113 19.87 6.88 -19.06
N SER A 114 20.29 7.08 -20.32
CA SER A 114 20.53 8.42 -20.89
C SER A 114 19.28 9.31 -20.96
N ARG A 115 18.09 8.71 -20.90
CA ARG A 115 16.79 9.39 -20.99
C ARG A 115 16.14 9.62 -19.62
N LEU A 116 16.69 9.05 -18.55
CA LEU A 116 16.15 9.17 -17.21
C LEU A 116 16.42 10.55 -16.61
N ASN A 117 15.38 11.14 -16.04
CA ASN A 117 15.43 12.40 -15.34
C ASN A 117 14.81 12.24 -13.94
N ALA A 118 15.27 13.02 -12.97
CA ALA A 118 14.61 13.10 -11.67
C ALA A 118 13.19 13.64 -11.85
N LEU A 119 12.19 12.86 -11.42
CA LEU A 119 10.78 13.20 -11.62
C LEU A 119 10.14 13.76 -10.34
N PHE A 120 10.38 13.08 -9.21
CA PHE A 120 9.90 13.48 -7.89
C PHE A 120 10.82 12.92 -6.82
N SER A 121 10.70 13.43 -5.60
CA SER A 121 11.43 12.93 -4.45
C SER A 121 10.50 12.56 -3.30
N THR A 122 11.02 11.79 -2.36
CA THR A 122 10.40 11.59 -1.05
C THR A 122 11.43 11.88 0.03
N ASP A 123 11.04 12.67 1.03
CA ASP A 123 11.85 13.01 2.20
C ASP A 123 11.03 12.69 3.45
N PHE A 124 11.48 11.71 4.24
CA PHE A 124 10.76 11.26 5.42
C PHE A 124 11.69 10.66 6.48
N MET A 125 11.22 10.68 7.72
CA MET A 125 11.81 9.95 8.83
C MET A 125 11.20 8.54 8.88
N ARG A 126 12.05 7.52 8.94
CA ARG A 126 11.66 6.12 9.13
C ARG A 126 12.06 5.66 10.53
N GLU A 127 11.07 5.34 11.35
CA GLU A 127 11.27 4.62 12.62
C GLU A 127 10.96 3.15 12.41
N LYS A 128 11.69 2.24 13.06
CA LYS A 128 11.61 0.81 12.75
C LYS A 128 11.58 -0.08 14.00
N TRP A 129 10.75 -1.12 13.93
CA TRP A 129 10.70 -2.24 14.85
C TRP A 129 10.77 -3.54 14.04
N VAL A 130 11.67 -4.45 14.39
CA VAL A 130 11.61 -5.84 13.89
C VAL A 130 10.97 -6.67 14.99
N VAL A 131 9.71 -7.04 14.80
CA VAL A 131 8.91 -7.74 15.81
C VAL A 131 8.83 -9.23 15.52
N THR A 132 8.85 -10.05 16.56
CA THR A 132 8.46 -11.46 16.47
C THR A 132 6.98 -11.59 16.82
N TYR A 133 6.19 -12.09 15.88
CA TYR A 133 4.75 -12.29 16.07
C TYR A 133 4.33 -13.63 15.49
N GLY A 134 3.67 -14.47 16.30
CA GLY A 134 3.39 -15.86 15.92
C GLY A 134 4.70 -16.63 15.67
N GLN A 135 4.87 -17.14 14.46
CA GLN A 135 6.10 -17.81 14.01
C GLN A 135 6.94 -16.96 13.04
N SER A 136 6.56 -15.69 12.87
CA SER A 136 7.10 -14.81 11.84
C SER A 136 7.93 -13.67 12.43
N GLU A 137 8.84 -13.16 11.61
CA GLU A 137 9.62 -11.95 11.84
C GLU A 137 9.10 -10.88 10.87
N ILE A 138 8.62 -9.78 11.44
CA ILE A 138 7.92 -8.72 10.70
C ILE A 138 8.64 -7.39 10.98
N GLU A 139 9.11 -6.73 9.93
CA GLU A 139 9.62 -5.36 10.03
C GLU A 139 8.43 -4.40 9.95
N VAL A 140 8.15 -3.72 11.05
CA VAL A 140 7.17 -2.65 11.11
C VAL A 140 7.92 -1.32 11.05
N VAL A 141 7.58 -0.50 10.07
CA VAL A 141 8.16 0.85 9.93
C VAL A 141 7.08 1.91 10.03
N LEU A 142 7.41 3.04 10.65
CA LEU A 142 6.61 4.27 10.60
C LEU A 142 7.35 5.28 9.75
N ASP A 143 6.72 5.70 8.66
CA ASP A 143 7.23 6.76 7.79
C ASP A 143 6.43 8.05 7.98
N GLN A 144 7.14 9.14 8.26
CA GLN A 144 6.56 10.48 8.38
C GLN A 144 7.37 11.51 7.60
N GLY A 145 6.73 12.21 6.65
CA GLY A 145 7.40 13.18 5.80
C GLY A 145 6.55 13.60 4.62
N GLU A 146 7.14 13.72 3.44
CA GLU A 146 6.46 14.20 2.24
C GLU A 146 7.00 13.60 0.93
N ILE A 147 6.11 13.55 -0.06
CA ILE A 147 6.40 13.35 -1.48
C ILE A 147 6.42 14.74 -2.12
N ILE A 148 7.43 15.04 -2.92
CA ILE A 148 7.64 16.34 -3.53
C ILE A 148 7.79 16.15 -5.04
N ALA A 149 6.94 16.80 -5.83
CA ALA A 149 7.05 16.82 -7.29
C ALA A 149 6.84 18.24 -7.80
N ALA A 150 7.90 18.84 -8.36
CA ALA A 150 7.96 20.27 -8.66
C ALA A 150 7.49 21.12 -7.46
N ASN A 151 6.44 21.92 -7.61
CA ASN A 151 5.90 22.79 -6.56
C ASN A 151 4.76 22.15 -5.74
N ARG A 152 4.50 20.85 -5.93
CA ARG A 152 3.42 20.12 -5.25
C ARG A 152 3.98 19.18 -4.19
N LYS A 153 3.26 19.05 -3.09
CA LYS A 153 3.62 18.23 -1.94
C LYS A 153 2.44 17.37 -1.50
N GLU A 154 2.74 16.15 -1.08
CA GLU A 154 1.76 15.24 -0.48
C GLU A 154 2.37 14.62 0.79
N PRO A 155 1.65 14.64 1.94
CA PRO A 155 2.19 14.11 3.19
C PRO A 155 2.33 12.58 3.15
N ILE A 156 3.37 12.10 3.84
CA ILE A 156 3.59 10.69 4.17
C ILE A 156 3.33 10.53 5.67
N CYS A 157 2.42 9.63 6.01
CA CYS A 157 2.13 9.24 7.39
C CYS A 157 1.54 7.84 7.33
N GLU A 158 2.40 6.83 7.38
CA GLU A 158 2.02 5.44 7.13
C GLU A 158 2.88 4.46 7.92
N PHE A 159 2.26 3.34 8.30
CA PHE A 159 2.96 2.15 8.74
C PHE A 159 3.10 1.17 7.56
N GLU A 160 4.24 0.51 7.43
CA GLU A 160 4.42 -0.65 6.54
C GLU A 160 4.81 -1.86 7.41
N LEU A 161 4.17 -3.00 7.19
CA LEU A 161 4.46 -4.27 7.86
C LEU A 161 5.02 -5.23 6.81
N GLU A 162 6.34 -5.39 6.77
CA GLU A 162 7.06 -6.25 5.82
C GLU A 162 7.36 -7.62 6.45
N LEU A 163 6.98 -8.70 5.76
CA LEU A 163 7.33 -10.05 6.15
C LEU A 163 8.79 -10.35 5.82
N LYS A 164 9.65 -10.47 6.84
CA LYS A 164 11.06 -10.85 6.65
C LYS A 164 11.24 -12.36 6.61
N ARG A 165 10.50 -13.08 7.47
CA ARG A 165 10.48 -14.54 7.55
C ARG A 165 9.15 -15.02 8.13
N GLY A 166 8.62 -16.12 7.61
CA GLY A 166 7.40 -16.75 8.13
C GLY A 166 6.24 -16.70 7.13
N ILE A 167 5.03 -16.38 7.61
CA ILE A 167 3.79 -16.48 6.82
C ILE A 167 3.00 -15.17 6.79
N ILE A 168 2.28 -14.94 5.68
CA ILE A 168 1.44 -13.74 5.47
C ILE A 168 0.34 -13.64 6.52
N ALA A 169 -0.19 -14.77 6.99
CA ALA A 169 -1.24 -14.79 8.01
C ALA A 169 -0.81 -14.08 9.31
N ASP A 170 0.45 -14.18 9.71
CA ASP A 170 0.96 -13.49 10.90
C ASP A 170 1.05 -11.98 10.70
N VAL A 171 1.35 -11.51 9.48
CA VAL A 171 1.32 -10.07 9.13
C VAL A 171 -0.09 -9.51 9.25
N LEU A 172 -1.07 -10.21 8.68
CA LEU A 172 -2.47 -9.81 8.76
C LEU A 172 -3.00 -9.90 10.20
N ALA A 173 -2.60 -10.92 10.97
CA ALA A 173 -2.98 -11.04 12.37
C ALA A 173 -2.39 -9.90 13.22
N LEU A 174 -1.13 -9.53 13.01
CA LEU A 174 -0.55 -8.35 13.65
C LEU A 174 -1.29 -7.08 13.25
N ALA A 175 -1.65 -6.93 11.97
CA ALA A 175 -2.43 -5.78 11.52
C ALA A 175 -3.82 -5.71 12.18
N VAL A 176 -4.48 -6.85 12.44
CA VAL A 176 -5.74 -6.91 13.19
C VAL A 176 -5.56 -6.44 14.64
N GLU A 177 -4.44 -6.80 15.29
CA GLU A 177 -4.11 -6.31 16.64
C GLU A 177 -3.92 -4.78 16.65
N LEU A 178 -3.20 -4.24 15.68
CA LEU A 178 -3.03 -2.78 15.52
C LEU A 178 -4.36 -2.08 15.20
N ALA A 179 -5.23 -2.74 14.42
CA ALA A 179 -6.55 -2.26 14.03
C ALA A 179 -7.56 -2.21 15.19
N LYS A 180 -7.19 -2.57 16.43
CA LYS A 180 -8.01 -2.31 17.63
C LYS A 180 -8.15 -0.81 17.94
N SER A 181 -7.25 0.01 17.40
CA SER A 181 -7.32 1.47 17.50
C SER A 181 -7.90 2.10 16.23
N ASN A 182 -8.73 3.13 16.37
CA ASN A 182 -9.12 3.98 15.24
C ASN A 182 -7.91 4.80 14.76
N GLY A 183 -7.90 5.17 13.48
CA GLY A 183 -6.87 6.03 12.89
C GLY A 183 -5.96 5.31 11.90
N LEU A 184 -6.23 4.04 11.59
CA LEU A 184 -5.53 3.29 10.55
C LEU A 184 -6.50 2.87 9.43
N ARG A 185 -5.99 2.79 8.19
CA ARG A 185 -6.69 2.20 7.04
C ARG A 185 -5.69 1.54 6.10
N GLN A 186 -6.11 0.54 5.32
CA GLN A 186 -5.21 -0.06 4.32
C GLN A 186 -4.91 0.92 3.18
N GLY A 187 -3.65 1.07 2.78
CA GLY A 187 -3.26 1.87 1.62
C GLY A 187 -2.79 1.00 0.46
N ASN A 188 -3.36 1.15 -0.74
CA ASN A 188 -2.92 0.41 -1.92
C ASN A 188 -1.88 1.14 -2.79
N ARG A 189 -1.70 2.45 -2.58
CA ARG A 189 -0.86 3.28 -3.46
C ARG A 189 0.52 3.43 -2.84
N SER A 190 1.52 2.89 -3.53
CA SER A 190 2.92 3.08 -3.15
C SER A 190 3.30 4.57 -3.17
N LYS A 191 4.36 4.94 -2.45
CA LYS A 191 4.92 6.30 -2.49
C LYS A 191 5.27 6.70 -3.94
N ALA A 192 5.76 5.75 -4.73
CA ALA A 192 6.04 5.96 -6.15
C ALA A 192 4.77 6.26 -6.95
N ALA A 193 3.69 5.49 -6.75
CA ALA A 193 2.42 5.72 -7.45
C ALA A 193 1.80 7.09 -7.13
N ARG A 194 1.88 7.52 -5.86
CA ARG A 194 1.51 8.88 -5.43
C ARG A 194 2.41 9.93 -6.07
N GLY A 195 3.73 9.73 -6.07
CA GLY A 195 4.70 10.62 -6.72
C GLY A 195 4.48 10.80 -8.21
N TYR A 196 4.19 9.73 -8.96
CA TYR A 196 3.82 9.82 -10.38
C TYR A 196 2.56 10.67 -10.60
N GLN A 197 1.52 10.46 -9.79
CA GLN A 197 0.31 11.28 -9.88
C GLN A 197 0.61 12.75 -9.57
N LEU A 198 1.37 12.99 -8.49
CA LEU A 198 1.76 14.32 -8.07
C LEU A 198 2.59 15.02 -9.15
N ALA A 199 3.50 14.32 -9.83
CA ALA A 199 4.33 14.86 -10.91
C ALA A 199 3.51 15.25 -12.16
N GLN A 200 2.45 14.50 -12.47
CA GLN A 200 1.58 14.79 -13.62
C GLN A 200 0.68 16.01 -13.39
N GLY A 201 0.62 16.57 -12.18
CA GLY A 201 -0.26 17.68 -11.85
C GLY A 201 -1.74 17.34 -12.01
N LYS A 202 -2.06 16.05 -12.13
CA LYS A 202 -3.44 15.58 -12.14
C LYS A 202 -4.05 15.91 -10.79
N PRO A 203 -5.35 16.28 -10.74
CA PRO A 203 -6.09 16.32 -9.49
C PRO A 203 -5.92 15.01 -8.71
N LYS A 204 -6.30 15.00 -7.43
CA LYS A 204 -6.53 13.76 -6.65
C LYS A 204 -7.70 12.99 -7.32
N ALA A 205 -7.29 12.35 -8.40
CA ALA A 205 -7.88 11.57 -9.48
C ALA A 205 -8.99 12.11 -10.37
N VAL A 206 -8.81 11.84 -11.67
CA VAL A 206 -9.88 11.36 -12.55
C VAL A 206 -10.12 9.94 -12.08
N TRP A 207 -11.10 9.75 -11.20
CA TRP A 207 -11.44 8.41 -10.71
C TRP A 207 -12.30 7.70 -11.75
N PRO A 208 -12.12 6.39 -11.97
CA PRO A 208 -12.99 5.62 -12.86
C PRO A 208 -14.45 5.70 -12.40
N SER A 209 -15.36 5.41 -13.33
CA SER A 209 -16.81 5.37 -13.10
C SER A 209 -17.17 4.69 -11.77
N THR A 210 -18.17 5.22 -11.08
CA THR A 210 -18.72 4.64 -9.84
C THR A 210 -19.51 3.36 -10.08
N GLN A 211 -19.60 2.90 -11.33
CA GLN A 211 -20.12 1.59 -11.68
C GLN A 211 -19.07 0.51 -11.36
N VAL A 212 -19.40 -0.29 -10.36
CA VAL A 212 -18.63 -1.48 -10.00
C VAL A 212 -19.06 -2.63 -10.91
N GLU A 213 -18.35 -2.84 -12.01
CA GLU A 213 -18.58 -3.97 -12.92
C GLU A 213 -17.62 -5.12 -12.60
N ILE A 214 -18.14 -6.16 -11.93
CA ILE A 214 -17.37 -7.36 -11.61
C ILE A 214 -18.00 -8.56 -12.31
N ASP A 215 -17.20 -9.30 -13.08
CA ASP A 215 -17.65 -10.54 -13.70
C ASP A 215 -17.70 -11.66 -12.66
N MET A 216 -18.89 -11.88 -12.09
CA MET A 216 -19.15 -12.90 -11.08
C MET A 216 -18.97 -14.35 -11.58
N ARG A 217 -18.72 -14.56 -12.89
CA ARG A 217 -18.43 -15.90 -13.44
C ARG A 217 -16.96 -16.31 -13.27
N GLN A 218 -16.10 -15.39 -12.83
CA GLN A 218 -14.70 -15.70 -12.53
C GLN A 218 -14.58 -16.56 -11.27
N SER A 219 -13.37 -17.06 -11.00
CA SER A 219 -13.09 -17.76 -9.74
C SER A 219 -13.27 -16.83 -8.54
N LEU A 220 -13.68 -17.39 -7.41
CA LEU A 220 -13.89 -16.64 -6.16
C LEU A 220 -12.67 -15.75 -5.78
N PRO A 221 -11.40 -16.23 -5.86
CA PRO A 221 -10.24 -15.36 -5.63
C PRO A 221 -10.18 -14.13 -6.54
N SER A 222 -10.51 -14.28 -7.82
CA SER A 222 -10.49 -13.17 -8.79
C SER A 222 -11.61 -12.17 -8.53
N VAL A 223 -12.80 -12.67 -8.16
CA VAL A 223 -13.93 -11.82 -7.74
C VAL A 223 -13.56 -11.02 -6.49
N LEU A 224 -13.06 -11.67 -5.44
CA LEU A 224 -12.64 -11.00 -4.20
C LEU A 224 -11.49 -10.01 -4.42
N THR A 225 -10.55 -10.33 -5.32
CA THR A 225 -9.48 -9.40 -5.72
C THR A 225 -10.07 -8.12 -6.33
N SER A 226 -11.05 -8.28 -7.23
CA SER A 226 -11.72 -7.16 -7.89
C SER A 226 -12.55 -6.33 -6.89
N ILE A 227 -13.26 -7.00 -5.99
CA ILE A 227 -14.02 -6.36 -4.91
C ILE A 227 -13.10 -5.52 -4.01
N LEU A 228 -11.97 -6.07 -3.56
CA LEU A 228 -11.02 -5.34 -2.70
C LEU A 228 -10.39 -4.15 -3.44
N ALA A 229 -10.12 -4.29 -4.74
CA ALA A 229 -9.63 -3.19 -5.56
C ALA A 229 -10.67 -2.05 -5.65
N HIS A 230 -11.92 -2.38 -5.97
CA HIS A 230 -12.99 -1.39 -6.02
C HIS A 230 -13.29 -0.79 -4.65
N TRP A 231 -13.28 -1.56 -3.57
CA TRP A 231 -13.40 -1.01 -2.21
C TRP A 231 -12.37 0.10 -2.01
N GLN A 232 -11.11 -0.18 -2.31
CA GLN A 232 -10.02 0.78 -2.14
C GLN A 232 -10.17 2.03 -3.01
N GLU A 233 -10.59 1.88 -4.26
CA GLU A 233 -10.84 3.03 -5.15
C GLU A 233 -11.97 3.92 -4.60
N GLN A 234 -13.11 3.32 -4.25
CA GLN A 234 -14.26 4.07 -3.76
C GLN A 234 -14.00 4.72 -2.39
N GLU A 235 -13.20 4.08 -1.53
CA GLU A 235 -12.69 4.66 -0.28
C GLU A 235 -11.86 5.93 -0.55
N GLU A 236 -10.90 5.87 -1.47
CA GLU A 236 -10.05 7.01 -1.82
C GLU A 236 -10.87 8.14 -2.48
N CYS A 237 -11.85 7.81 -3.33
CA CYS A 237 -12.80 8.78 -3.90
C CYS A 237 -13.53 9.55 -2.79
N TRP A 238 -14.09 8.83 -1.82
CA TRP A 238 -14.89 9.45 -0.77
C TRP A 238 -14.03 10.28 0.18
N LEU A 239 -12.83 9.79 0.54
CA LEU A 239 -11.84 10.54 1.31
C LEU A 239 -11.32 11.79 0.56
N ALA A 240 -11.36 11.78 -0.77
CA ALA A 240 -11.04 12.96 -1.59
C ALA A 240 -12.20 13.98 -1.67
N GLY A 241 -13.33 13.72 -1.01
CA GLY A 241 -14.50 14.60 -0.99
C GLY A 241 -15.50 14.36 -2.13
N LEU A 242 -15.34 13.27 -2.89
CA LEU A 242 -16.28 12.91 -3.95
C LEU A 242 -17.39 12.02 -3.36
N SER A 243 -18.61 12.56 -3.30
CA SER A 243 -19.77 11.87 -2.71
C SER A 243 -20.05 10.51 -3.34
N ASP A 244 -19.80 10.36 -4.64
CA ASP A 244 -20.13 9.14 -5.37
C ASP A 244 -19.30 7.93 -4.88
N GLY A 245 -18.12 8.17 -4.27
CA GLY A 245 -17.34 7.11 -3.63
C GLY A 245 -18.11 6.41 -2.52
N ARG A 246 -18.97 7.14 -1.80
CA ARG A 246 -19.84 6.56 -0.77
C ARG A 246 -20.85 5.59 -1.36
N ASP A 247 -21.44 5.93 -2.50
CA ASP A 247 -22.41 5.06 -3.18
C ASP A 247 -21.73 3.86 -3.84
N GLY A 248 -20.52 4.05 -4.39
CA GLY A 248 -19.66 2.96 -4.83
C GLY A 248 -19.34 1.98 -3.71
N LEU A 249 -19.03 2.47 -2.50
CA LEU A 249 -18.81 1.60 -1.34
C LEU A 249 -20.07 0.77 -0.97
N LYS A 250 -21.28 1.35 -1.03
CA LYS A 250 -22.52 0.58 -0.81
C LYS A 250 -22.68 -0.56 -1.82
N GLN A 251 -22.35 -0.32 -3.08
CA GLN A 251 -22.36 -1.37 -4.12
C GLN A 251 -21.34 -2.46 -3.82
N VAL A 252 -20.10 -2.08 -3.46
CA VAL A 252 -19.04 -3.02 -3.05
C VAL A 252 -19.50 -3.91 -1.89
N LEU A 253 -20.10 -3.32 -0.85
CA LEU A 253 -20.58 -4.07 0.31
C LEU A 253 -21.71 -5.05 -0.06
N THR A 254 -22.62 -4.65 -0.96
CA THR A 254 -23.67 -5.53 -1.47
C THR A 254 -23.08 -6.72 -2.22
N LEU A 255 -22.06 -6.50 -3.05
CA LEU A 255 -21.36 -7.57 -3.78
C LEU A 255 -20.64 -8.53 -2.83
N ILE A 256 -20.06 -8.01 -1.74
CA ILE A 256 -19.42 -8.86 -0.72
C ILE A 256 -20.45 -9.74 -0.03
N GLN A 257 -21.59 -9.19 0.38
CA GLN A 257 -22.66 -9.96 1.02
C GLN A 257 -23.17 -11.08 0.10
N GLN A 258 -23.41 -10.77 -1.18
CA GLN A 258 -23.76 -11.78 -2.19
C GLN A 258 -22.68 -12.85 -2.33
N THR A 259 -21.41 -12.49 -2.24
CA THR A 259 -20.29 -13.45 -2.35
C THR A 259 -20.20 -14.33 -1.09
N ILE A 260 -20.45 -13.77 0.09
CA ILE A 260 -20.39 -14.49 1.38
C ILE A 260 -21.54 -15.49 1.51
N GLU A 261 -22.75 -15.16 1.05
CA GLU A 261 -23.92 -16.05 1.10
C GLU A 261 -23.68 -17.41 0.43
N TYR A 262 -22.72 -17.49 -0.50
CA TYR A 262 -22.31 -18.73 -1.17
C TYR A 262 -21.07 -19.41 -0.56
N SER A 263 -20.59 -18.93 0.60
CA SER A 263 -19.37 -19.38 1.27
C SER A 263 -19.61 -19.72 2.74
N SER A 264 -18.77 -20.55 3.35
CA SER A 264 -18.83 -20.90 4.78
C SER A 264 -18.15 -19.87 5.69
N GLU A 265 -18.03 -18.62 5.26
CA GLU A 265 -17.33 -17.58 6.01
C GLU A 265 -18.10 -17.09 7.24
N SER A 266 -17.35 -16.54 8.20
CA SER A 266 -17.78 -16.29 9.58
C SER A 266 -18.91 -15.26 9.72
N GLU A 267 -19.89 -15.56 10.61
CA GLU A 267 -20.93 -14.66 11.13
C GLU A 267 -20.36 -13.29 11.57
N GLN A 268 -19.11 -13.24 12.01
CA GLN A 268 -18.45 -12.00 12.41
C GLN A 268 -18.24 -11.03 11.23
N LEU A 269 -17.86 -11.53 10.05
CA LEU A 269 -17.62 -10.68 8.88
C LEU A 269 -18.93 -10.06 8.39
N ASP A 270 -20.01 -10.85 8.37
CA ASP A 270 -21.34 -10.36 7.99
C ASP A 270 -21.84 -9.28 8.96
N ASN A 271 -21.72 -9.49 10.27
CA ASN A 271 -22.06 -8.48 11.27
C ASN A 271 -21.27 -7.17 11.09
N GLN A 272 -19.98 -7.25 10.75
CA GLN A 272 -19.17 -6.06 10.48
C GLN A 272 -19.63 -5.33 9.21
N LEU A 273 -19.94 -6.06 8.14
CA LEU A 273 -20.45 -5.48 6.89
C LEU A 273 -21.78 -4.78 7.10
N VAL A 274 -22.72 -5.38 7.84
CA VAL A 274 -24.00 -4.77 8.21
C VAL A 274 -23.78 -3.46 8.96
N ALA A 275 -22.90 -3.46 9.97
CA ALA A 275 -22.59 -2.26 10.76
C ALA A 275 -21.95 -1.15 9.92
N ILE A 276 -21.05 -1.48 8.97
CA ILE A 276 -20.47 -0.50 8.05
C ILE A 276 -21.53 0.03 7.09
N ASN A 277 -22.40 -0.82 6.55
CA ASN A 277 -23.45 -0.41 5.63
C ASN A 277 -24.45 0.55 6.32
N GLN A 278 -24.81 0.31 7.57
CA GLN A 278 -25.64 1.24 8.36
C GLN A 278 -24.99 2.63 8.46
N LYS A 279 -23.69 2.71 8.72
CA LYS A 279 -22.95 3.99 8.72
C LYS A 279 -22.88 4.62 7.33
N LEU A 280 -22.74 3.84 6.27
CA LEU A 280 -22.81 4.34 4.90
C LEU A 280 -24.21 4.83 4.50
N LEU A 281 -25.28 4.45 5.19
CA LEU A 281 -26.63 4.97 4.97
C LEU A 281 -26.92 6.27 5.75
N ASP A 282 -26.25 6.48 6.88
CA ASP A 282 -26.40 7.68 7.71
C ASP A 282 -25.70 8.90 7.09
N MET A 283 -26.45 9.79 6.45
CA MET A 283 -25.92 10.93 5.67
C MET A 283 -24.93 11.82 6.43
N GLU A 284 -25.01 11.88 7.76
CA GLU A 284 -24.11 12.66 8.62
C GLU A 284 -22.73 12.00 8.83
N THR A 285 -22.58 10.73 8.45
CA THR A 285 -21.30 10.03 8.56
C THR A 285 -20.25 10.63 7.62
N GLU A 286 -19.18 11.17 8.19
CA GLU A 286 -18.02 11.65 7.47
C GLU A 286 -17.11 10.51 7.00
N ALA A 287 -16.51 10.65 5.81
CA ALA A 287 -15.61 9.67 5.21
C ALA A 287 -14.45 9.31 6.14
N GLU A 288 -13.79 10.32 6.73
CA GLU A 288 -12.65 10.08 7.62
C GLU A 288 -13.05 9.28 8.86
N THR A 289 -14.20 9.59 9.44
CA THR A 289 -14.72 8.92 10.64
C THR A 289 -14.97 7.44 10.38
N LEU A 290 -15.55 7.08 9.24
CA LEU A 290 -15.81 5.68 8.91
C LEU A 290 -14.55 4.95 8.42
N CYS A 291 -13.85 5.49 7.43
CA CYS A 291 -12.74 4.80 6.76
C CYS A 291 -11.52 4.59 7.66
N TYR A 292 -11.32 5.43 8.69
CA TYR A 292 -10.28 5.23 9.71
C TYR A 292 -10.82 4.55 10.98
N SER A 293 -12.05 4.05 10.99
CA SER A 293 -12.55 3.30 12.15
C SER A 293 -11.96 1.90 12.24
N SER A 294 -11.76 1.43 13.46
CA SER A 294 -11.32 0.07 13.80
C SER A 294 -12.22 -0.98 13.13
N LEU A 295 -13.53 -0.81 13.21
CA LEU A 295 -14.53 -1.66 12.56
C LEU A 295 -14.24 -1.82 11.05
N TYR A 296 -13.99 -0.70 10.38
CA TYR A 296 -13.79 -0.67 8.94
C TYR A 296 -12.50 -1.37 8.53
N LEU A 297 -11.39 -1.07 9.22
CA LEU A 297 -10.11 -1.73 8.96
C LEU A 297 -10.16 -3.23 9.26
N GLN A 298 -10.76 -3.65 10.38
CA GLN A 298 -10.88 -5.06 10.73
C GLN A 298 -11.70 -5.84 9.70
N CYS A 299 -12.83 -5.29 9.24
CA CYS A 299 -13.65 -5.90 8.19
C CYS A 299 -12.85 -6.09 6.90
N LYS A 300 -12.12 -5.05 6.48
CA LYS A 300 -11.29 -5.10 5.28
C LYS A 300 -10.14 -6.09 5.41
N LEU A 301 -9.51 -6.20 6.58
CA LEU A 301 -8.45 -7.18 6.86
C LEU A 301 -8.98 -8.61 6.86
N ALA A 302 -10.19 -8.83 7.38
CA ALA A 302 -10.85 -10.13 7.33
C ALA A 302 -11.11 -10.57 5.88
N LEU A 303 -11.60 -9.65 5.03
CA LEU A 303 -11.77 -9.92 3.60
C LEU A 303 -10.43 -10.19 2.87
N THR A 304 -9.38 -9.43 3.18
CA THR A 304 -8.02 -9.70 2.68
C THR A 304 -7.53 -11.08 3.13
N MET A 305 -7.72 -11.45 4.41
CA MET A 305 -7.32 -12.75 4.94
C MET A 305 -8.06 -13.90 4.24
N TRP A 306 -9.37 -13.76 4.02
CA TRP A 306 -10.15 -14.75 3.31
C TRP A 306 -9.59 -15.01 1.90
N LEU A 307 -9.32 -13.94 1.15
CA LEU A 307 -8.71 -14.05 -0.18
C LEU A 307 -7.33 -14.73 -0.14
N ILE A 308 -6.48 -14.40 0.83
CA ILE A 308 -5.16 -15.04 0.98
C ILE A 308 -5.30 -16.53 1.26
N ASN A 309 -6.24 -16.94 2.12
CA ASN A 309 -6.49 -18.35 2.42
C ASN A 309 -7.02 -19.14 1.22
N LEU A 310 -7.74 -18.51 0.29
CA LEU A 310 -8.18 -19.15 -0.95
C LEU A 310 -7.08 -19.26 -2.00
N CYS A 311 -6.02 -18.45 -1.90
CA CYS A 311 -4.90 -18.41 -2.84
C CYS A 311 -3.72 -19.31 -2.42
N GLY A 312 -3.66 -19.71 -1.15
CA GLY A 312 -2.62 -20.58 -0.58
C GLY A 312 -2.95 -22.06 -0.72
#